data_AF-A0A9P9MWI2-F1
#
_entry.id   AF-A0A9P9MWI2-F1
#
_cell.length_a   1.000
_cell.length_b   1.000
_cell.length_c   1.000
_cell.angle_alpha   90.00
_cell.angle_beta   90.00
_cell.angle_gamma   90.00
#
_symmetry.space_group_name_H-M   'P 1'
#
loop_
_entity.id
_entity.type
_entity.pdbx_description
1 polymer ?
#
loop_
_entity_poly.entity_id
_entity_poly.type
_entity_poly.pdbx_seq_one_letter_code
_entity_poly.pdbx_strand_id
1 'polypeptide(L)'
;MHFISIIGPTAVGKTKLGVAVSKVVGGEVISVDSLQCYKAGSIVTAKVKNEEADGVAHHLVDYLQAYEEPNDFVARAIDKMEEMENCGHMPVLVGGSTSLTIPLLLAAPERGFQHFTILLWSPILSLQPRIEERVDEMIGRGLLNELRELKRLEKEHLGTPNFQKGVWKAIGYKELYPCLEALDGDENHDLLRECLTSMKQNTVDYAITQLCWMQQTLIPLLAQLQVPSASLRVNGGAVWKDEVEIPALRMVNGFWNNAAPAKEISLVAPLKMSDSSKRPTICVFCGSSAGTSPAYIEAARSLAYTFHRRNIHLVYGGGTTGIMGALAHTLVSLSGPSAVSGIIPEALVKYEQRMTVNSVETYKDEFGSRTVVKDMHARKHLMVQNVINGGPGSGFVALSGGYGTAEELMEVTTWSQLGIHNFGVCVFNVNGFYDGLLSWVKKIANEGFVPAVDADIIMQAYSAEEVVESLGAHVAADGKAKLDWE
;
A
#
# COMPACT_ATOMS: atom_id res chain seq x y z
N MET A 1 7.37 -15.51 -29.26
CA MET A 1 6.67 -16.18 -28.17
C MET A 1 5.71 -15.18 -27.56
N HIS A 2 4.52 -15.61 -27.14
CA HIS A 2 3.55 -14.73 -26.53
C HIS A 2 3.18 -15.24 -25.14
N PHE A 3 2.67 -14.36 -24.27
CA PHE A 3 1.96 -14.81 -23.08
C PHE A 3 0.86 -13.82 -22.72
N ILE A 4 -0.11 -14.28 -21.93
CA ILE A 4 -1.17 -13.44 -21.38
C ILE A 4 -0.97 -13.34 -19.89
N SER A 5 -1.13 -12.15 -19.32
CA SER A 5 -1.14 -11.98 -17.86
C SER A 5 -2.49 -11.47 -17.38
N ILE A 6 -3.01 -12.06 -16.30
CA ILE A 6 -4.27 -11.69 -15.65
C ILE A 6 -3.95 -11.28 -14.22
N ILE A 7 -4.06 -9.99 -13.96
CA ILE A 7 -3.64 -9.36 -12.71
C ILE A 7 -4.82 -8.63 -12.06
N GLY A 8 -4.94 -8.72 -10.74
CA GLY A 8 -6.04 -8.12 -10.00
C GLY A 8 -5.96 -8.41 -8.51
N PRO A 9 -6.77 -7.74 -7.66
CA PRO A 9 -6.79 -8.01 -6.23
C PRO A 9 -7.29 -9.41 -5.90
N THR A 10 -7.07 -9.87 -4.67
CA THR A 10 -7.67 -11.11 -4.16
C THR A 10 -9.21 -11.05 -4.26
N ALA A 11 -9.85 -12.21 -4.35
CA ALA A 11 -11.32 -12.37 -4.52
C ALA A 11 -11.97 -11.75 -5.78
N VAL A 12 -11.19 -11.20 -6.73
CA VAL A 12 -11.74 -10.60 -7.97
C VAL A 12 -12.11 -11.62 -9.06
N GLY A 13 -11.70 -12.89 -8.92
CA GLY A 13 -11.98 -13.96 -9.89
C GLY A 13 -10.87 -14.26 -10.91
N LYS A 14 -9.61 -13.91 -10.60
CA LYS A 14 -8.45 -14.15 -11.49
C LYS A 14 -8.35 -15.58 -12.01
N THR A 15 -8.43 -16.57 -11.12
CA THR A 15 -8.34 -18.00 -11.46
C THR A 15 -9.41 -18.41 -12.47
N LYS A 16 -10.66 -18.01 -12.21
CA LYS A 16 -11.79 -18.31 -13.09
C LYS A 16 -11.57 -17.75 -14.50
N LEU A 17 -11.06 -16.51 -14.60
CA LEU A 17 -10.74 -15.92 -15.90
C LEU A 17 -9.52 -16.59 -16.57
N GLY A 18 -8.50 -16.93 -15.78
CA GLY A 18 -7.31 -17.64 -16.26
C GLY A 18 -7.65 -18.94 -16.96
N VAL A 19 -8.47 -19.77 -16.32
CA VAL A 19 -8.96 -21.04 -16.89
C VAL A 19 -9.77 -20.81 -18.17
N ALA A 20 -10.69 -19.84 -18.18
CA ALA A 20 -11.47 -19.52 -19.37
C ALA A 20 -10.60 -19.07 -20.55
N VAL A 21 -9.60 -18.21 -20.29
CA VAL A 21 -8.66 -17.73 -21.31
C VAL A 21 -7.79 -18.88 -21.81
N SER A 22 -7.21 -19.69 -20.92
CA SER A 22 -6.38 -20.84 -21.26
C SER A 22 -7.09 -21.82 -22.19
N LYS A 23 -8.37 -22.12 -21.95
CA LYS A 23 -9.17 -23.00 -22.82
C LYS A 23 -9.34 -22.47 -24.24
N VAL A 24 -9.44 -21.16 -24.41
CA VAL A 24 -9.63 -20.54 -25.73
C VAL A 24 -8.31 -20.46 -26.51
N VAL A 25 -7.19 -20.24 -25.82
CA VAL A 25 -5.87 -20.09 -26.47
C VAL A 25 -5.06 -21.38 -26.54
N GLY A 26 -5.59 -22.51 -26.04
CA GLY A 26 -4.82 -23.75 -25.89
C GLY A 26 -3.65 -23.60 -24.93
N GLY A 27 -3.82 -22.80 -23.88
CA GLY A 27 -2.79 -22.46 -22.91
C GLY A 27 -2.88 -23.21 -21.60
N GLU A 28 -1.86 -23.03 -20.77
CA GLU A 28 -1.83 -23.51 -19.39
C GLU A 28 -1.51 -22.35 -18.45
N VAL A 29 -1.81 -22.51 -17.16
CA VAL A 29 -1.66 -21.44 -16.17
C VAL A 29 -0.31 -21.53 -15.48
N ILE A 30 0.35 -20.38 -15.31
CA ILE A 30 1.47 -20.22 -14.39
C ILE A 30 0.98 -19.34 -13.23
N SER A 31 0.98 -19.89 -12.01
CA SER A 31 0.57 -19.13 -10.83
C SER A 31 1.65 -18.11 -10.45
N VAL A 32 1.24 -16.85 -10.29
CA VAL A 32 2.09 -15.73 -9.85
C VAL A 32 1.61 -15.26 -8.47
N ASP A 33 1.65 -16.19 -7.51
CA ASP A 33 1.32 -15.97 -6.11
C ASP A 33 2.42 -16.57 -5.22
N SER A 34 3.06 -15.72 -4.42
CA SER A 34 4.21 -16.11 -3.60
C SER A 34 3.86 -17.11 -2.48
N LEU A 35 2.58 -17.28 -2.16
CA LEU A 35 2.12 -18.23 -1.15
C LEU A 35 1.64 -19.55 -1.76
N GLN A 36 1.24 -19.58 -3.03
CA GLN A 36 0.80 -20.83 -3.69
C GLN A 36 1.97 -21.74 -4.08
N CYS A 37 3.21 -21.23 -4.05
CA CYS A 37 4.41 -22.02 -4.31
C CYS A 37 4.64 -23.15 -3.29
N TYR A 38 4.09 -23.04 -2.07
CA TYR A 38 4.35 -23.96 -0.97
C TYR A 38 3.49 -25.21 -1.02
N LYS A 39 4.06 -26.39 -0.77
CA LYS A 39 3.31 -27.67 -0.68
C LYS A 39 2.29 -27.68 0.46
N ALA A 40 2.64 -27.10 1.60
CA ALA A 40 1.75 -27.01 2.76
C ALA A 40 0.74 -25.85 2.61
N GLY A 41 -0.34 -25.87 3.39
CA GLY A 41 -1.25 -24.72 3.53
C GLY A 41 -2.18 -24.49 2.34
N SER A 42 -2.72 -25.54 1.72
CA SER A 42 -3.56 -25.43 0.51
C SER A 42 -4.83 -24.58 0.68
N ILE A 43 -5.46 -24.60 1.85
CA ILE A 43 -6.65 -23.80 2.16
C ILE A 43 -6.23 -22.35 2.44
N VAL A 44 -5.31 -22.11 3.38
CA VAL A 44 -4.89 -20.76 3.82
C VAL A 44 -4.25 -19.95 2.68
N THR A 45 -3.52 -20.60 1.78
CA THR A 45 -2.91 -19.97 0.60
C THR A 45 -3.87 -19.90 -0.60
N ALA A 46 -5.11 -20.39 -0.43
CA ALA A 46 -6.17 -20.39 -1.43
C ALA A 46 -5.73 -20.96 -2.80
N LYS A 47 -5.12 -22.15 -2.78
CA LYS A 47 -4.73 -22.86 -4.01
C LYS A 47 -5.97 -23.24 -4.82
N VAL A 48 -5.78 -23.26 -6.13
CA VAL A 48 -6.81 -23.63 -7.10
C VAL A 48 -7.27 -25.06 -6.86
N LYS A 49 -8.57 -25.29 -6.81
CA LYS A 49 -9.14 -26.65 -6.71
C LYS A 49 -9.13 -27.33 -8.07
N ASN A 50 -9.11 -28.66 -8.10
CA ASN A 50 -9.22 -29.42 -9.36
C ASN A 50 -10.50 -29.09 -10.14
N GLU A 51 -11.61 -28.85 -9.44
CA GLU A 51 -12.88 -28.42 -10.04
C GLU A 51 -12.79 -27.02 -10.66
N GLU A 52 -12.05 -26.10 -10.00
CA GLU A 52 -11.84 -24.73 -10.47
C GLU A 52 -10.85 -24.69 -11.64
N ALA A 53 -9.86 -25.57 -11.65
CA ALA A 53 -8.88 -25.71 -12.72
C ALA A 53 -9.52 -26.24 -14.01
N ASP A 54 -10.62 -26.98 -13.91
CA ASP A 54 -11.47 -27.43 -15.04
C ASP A 54 -10.64 -28.05 -16.19
N GLY A 55 -9.68 -28.91 -15.81
CA GLY A 55 -8.78 -29.64 -16.71
C GLY A 55 -7.57 -28.85 -17.23
N VAL A 56 -7.41 -27.57 -16.88
CA VAL A 56 -6.25 -26.75 -17.28
C VAL A 56 -5.09 -26.96 -16.32
N ALA A 57 -3.91 -27.29 -16.84
CA ALA A 57 -2.70 -27.45 -16.04
C ALA A 57 -2.29 -26.14 -15.36
N HIS A 58 -1.87 -26.23 -14.10
CA HIS A 58 -1.37 -25.12 -13.31
C HIS A 58 0.06 -25.41 -12.87
N HIS A 59 0.98 -24.52 -13.19
CA HIS A 59 2.41 -24.64 -12.92
C HIS A 59 2.89 -23.67 -11.84
N LEU A 60 4.06 -23.96 -11.27
CA LEU A 60 4.67 -23.23 -10.15
C LEU A 60 3.80 -23.16 -8.88
N VAL A 61 2.95 -24.16 -8.72
CA VAL A 61 2.23 -24.45 -7.47
C VAL A 61 2.90 -25.66 -6.82
N ASP A 62 2.92 -25.72 -5.49
CA ASP A 62 3.38 -26.91 -4.72
C ASP A 62 4.82 -27.39 -4.98
N TYR A 63 5.76 -26.48 -5.29
CA TYR A 63 7.16 -26.85 -5.53
C TYR A 63 8.09 -26.58 -4.34
N LEU A 64 7.74 -25.65 -3.44
CA LEU A 64 8.52 -25.28 -2.26
C LEU A 64 8.08 -26.00 -0.99
N GLN A 65 9.04 -26.28 -0.12
CA GLN A 65 8.80 -26.69 1.27
C GLN A 65 8.40 -25.49 2.13
N ALA A 66 7.70 -25.76 3.24
CA ALA A 66 7.07 -24.72 4.08
C ALA A 66 8.01 -23.60 4.57
N TYR A 67 9.31 -23.88 4.73
CA TYR A 67 10.33 -22.95 5.24
C TYR A 67 11.20 -22.30 4.16
N GLU A 68 11.03 -22.67 2.89
CA GLU A 68 11.81 -22.17 1.76
C GLU A 68 11.32 -20.79 1.29
N GLU A 69 12.11 -20.12 0.46
CA GLU A 69 11.76 -18.82 -0.12
C GLU A 69 11.83 -18.89 -1.65
N PRO A 70 10.89 -18.26 -2.39
CA PRO A 70 10.79 -18.33 -3.85
C PRO A 70 11.85 -17.46 -4.56
N ASN A 71 13.11 -17.57 -4.17
CA ASN A 71 14.21 -16.73 -4.67
C ASN A 71 14.50 -16.94 -6.17
N ASP A 72 14.18 -18.12 -6.70
CA ASP A 72 14.42 -18.51 -8.09
C ASP A 72 13.14 -18.52 -8.94
N PHE A 73 12.03 -17.94 -8.43
CA PHE A 73 10.73 -17.99 -9.10
C PHE A 73 10.77 -17.44 -10.53
N VAL A 74 11.42 -16.30 -10.76
CA VAL A 74 11.48 -15.67 -12.10
C VAL A 74 12.16 -16.58 -13.10
N ALA A 75 13.31 -17.17 -12.74
CA ALA A 75 14.03 -18.08 -13.60
C ALA A 75 13.19 -19.32 -13.92
N ARG A 76 12.59 -19.96 -12.90
CA ARG A 76 11.70 -21.12 -13.08
C ARG A 76 10.49 -20.80 -13.95
N ALA A 77 9.91 -19.62 -13.80
CA ALA A 77 8.76 -19.19 -14.58
C ALA A 77 9.12 -19.02 -16.06
N ILE A 78 10.24 -18.36 -16.35
CA ILE A 78 10.74 -18.21 -17.72
C ILE A 78 11.04 -19.58 -18.35
N ASP A 79 11.78 -20.46 -17.65
CA ASP A 79 12.10 -21.79 -18.16
C ASP A 79 10.83 -22.59 -18.46
N LYS A 80 9.80 -22.47 -17.59
CA LYS A 80 8.53 -23.15 -17.80
C LYS A 80 7.73 -22.56 -18.96
N MET A 81 7.75 -21.23 -19.13
CA MET A 81 7.13 -20.56 -20.27
C MET A 81 7.75 -21.02 -21.60
N GLU A 82 9.08 -21.15 -21.65
CA GLU A 82 9.80 -21.67 -22.82
C GLU A 82 9.46 -23.14 -23.11
N GLU A 83 9.37 -23.99 -22.08
CA GLU A 83 8.91 -25.38 -22.21
C GLU A 83 7.49 -25.47 -22.79
N MET A 84 6.56 -24.67 -22.27
CA MET A 84 5.17 -24.65 -22.72
C MET A 84 5.05 -24.23 -24.19
N GLU A 85 5.75 -23.18 -24.59
CA GLU A 85 5.80 -22.73 -26.00
C GLU A 85 6.36 -23.83 -26.92
N ASN A 86 7.41 -24.54 -26.50
CA ASN A 86 7.97 -25.67 -27.25
C ASN A 86 6.98 -26.83 -27.40
N CYS A 87 6.07 -27.00 -26.44
CA CYS A 87 4.98 -27.98 -26.50
C CYS A 87 3.71 -27.44 -27.19
N GLY A 88 3.73 -26.22 -27.74
CA GLY A 88 2.60 -25.60 -28.43
C GLY A 88 1.51 -25.07 -27.50
N HIS A 89 1.80 -24.87 -26.21
CA HIS A 89 0.88 -24.33 -25.22
C HIS A 89 1.23 -22.89 -24.86
N MET A 90 0.21 -22.02 -24.83
CA MET A 90 0.37 -20.62 -24.46
C MET A 90 0.54 -20.45 -22.93
N PRO A 91 1.55 -19.72 -22.45
CA PRO A 91 1.62 -19.33 -21.05
C PRO A 91 0.55 -18.30 -20.66
N VAL A 92 -0.23 -18.61 -19.63
CA VAL A 92 -1.20 -17.68 -19.03
C VAL A 92 -0.80 -17.43 -17.58
N LEU A 93 -0.20 -16.27 -17.32
CA LEU A 93 0.19 -15.84 -15.98
C LEU A 93 -1.04 -15.39 -15.20
N VAL A 94 -1.29 -15.97 -14.03
CA VAL A 94 -2.44 -15.63 -13.18
C VAL A 94 -1.94 -15.32 -11.78
N GLY A 95 -2.14 -14.10 -11.30
CA GLY A 95 -1.67 -13.76 -9.96
C GLY A 95 -1.90 -12.34 -9.51
N GLY A 96 -1.50 -12.07 -8.28
CA GLY A 96 -1.58 -10.75 -7.66
C GLY A 96 -0.40 -10.45 -6.72
N SER A 97 0.65 -11.28 -6.76
CA SER A 97 1.84 -11.04 -5.95
C SER A 97 2.60 -9.84 -6.52
N THR A 98 2.68 -8.77 -5.73
CA THR A 98 3.37 -7.53 -6.09
C THR A 98 4.88 -7.75 -6.26
N SER A 99 5.45 -8.70 -5.52
CA SER A 99 6.89 -9.02 -5.52
C SER A 99 7.32 -9.92 -6.69
N LEU A 100 6.44 -10.78 -7.21
CA LEU A 100 6.78 -11.70 -8.29
C LEU A 100 6.42 -11.16 -9.67
N THR A 101 5.35 -10.37 -9.77
CA THR A 101 4.79 -9.94 -11.06
C THR A 101 5.73 -9.02 -11.83
N ILE A 102 6.25 -7.95 -11.22
CA ILE A 102 7.11 -6.98 -11.91
C ILE A 102 8.42 -7.62 -12.41
N PRO A 103 9.19 -8.35 -11.57
CA PRO A 103 10.41 -8.99 -12.04
C PRO A 103 10.17 -9.93 -13.23
N LEU A 104 9.08 -10.70 -13.22
CA LEU A 104 8.73 -11.58 -14.33
C LEU A 104 8.36 -10.82 -15.60
N LEU A 105 7.56 -9.75 -15.49
CA LEU A 105 7.19 -8.90 -16.64
C LEU A 105 8.38 -8.15 -17.24
N LEU A 106 9.41 -7.86 -16.45
CA LEU A 106 10.66 -7.26 -16.93
C LEU A 106 11.60 -8.29 -17.56
N ALA A 107 11.68 -9.50 -17.01
CA ALA A 107 12.56 -10.56 -17.51
C ALA A 107 12.04 -11.23 -18.80
N ALA A 108 10.73 -11.39 -18.95
CA ALA A 108 10.16 -12.10 -20.11
C ALA A 108 10.48 -11.43 -21.48
N PRO A 109 10.41 -10.10 -21.63
CA PRO A 109 10.83 -9.42 -22.86
C PRO A 109 12.31 -9.64 -23.23
N GLU A 110 13.20 -9.76 -22.24
CA GLU A 110 14.63 -10.06 -22.49
C GLU A 110 14.83 -11.43 -23.16
N ARG A 111 13.85 -12.33 -23.00
CA ARG A 111 13.80 -13.66 -23.61
C ARG A 111 12.98 -13.71 -24.90
N GLY A 112 12.52 -12.57 -25.41
CA GLY A 112 11.77 -12.48 -26.68
C GLY A 112 10.28 -12.80 -26.56
N PHE A 113 9.72 -12.75 -25.33
CA PHE A 113 8.28 -12.83 -25.13
C PHE A 113 7.60 -11.48 -25.34
N GLN A 114 6.53 -11.47 -26.11
CA GLN A 114 5.57 -10.36 -26.17
C GLN A 114 4.35 -10.71 -25.31
N HIS A 115 3.69 -9.70 -24.73
CA HIS A 115 2.57 -10.00 -23.85
C HIS A 115 1.42 -9.01 -23.93
N PHE A 116 0.26 -9.53 -23.53
CA PHE A 116 -0.97 -8.79 -23.32
C PHE A 116 -1.41 -8.93 -21.86
N THR A 117 -1.78 -7.82 -21.23
CA THR A 117 -2.13 -7.78 -19.80
C THR A 117 -3.59 -7.43 -19.58
N ILE A 118 -4.33 -8.30 -18.91
CA ILE A 118 -5.70 -8.07 -18.46
C ILE A 118 -5.67 -7.69 -16.98
N LEU A 119 -6.18 -6.50 -16.67
CA LEU A 119 -6.29 -5.96 -15.32
C LEU A 119 -7.72 -6.06 -14.83
N LEU A 120 -7.95 -6.80 -13.75
CA LEU A 120 -9.26 -6.92 -13.12
C LEU A 120 -9.40 -5.91 -11.98
N TRP A 121 -10.43 -5.08 -12.08
CA TRP A 121 -10.76 -4.03 -11.13
C TRP A 121 -12.09 -4.30 -10.45
N SER A 122 -12.20 -4.11 -9.14
CA SER A 122 -13.48 -4.15 -8.45
C SER A 122 -13.50 -3.12 -7.32
N PRO A 123 -14.62 -2.39 -7.12
CA PRO A 123 -14.78 -1.54 -5.94
C PRO A 123 -14.63 -2.35 -4.65
N ILE A 124 -14.01 -1.77 -3.62
CA ILE A 124 -13.81 -2.44 -2.31
C ILE A 124 -15.13 -2.93 -1.72
N LEU A 125 -16.19 -2.14 -1.84
CA LEU A 125 -17.54 -2.49 -1.37
C LEU A 125 -18.09 -3.76 -2.04
N SER A 126 -17.63 -4.09 -3.24
CA SER A 126 -17.99 -5.31 -3.97
C SER A 126 -17.07 -6.49 -3.65
N LEU A 127 -15.84 -6.23 -3.18
CA LEU A 127 -14.87 -7.26 -2.80
C LEU A 127 -15.09 -7.75 -1.37
N GLN A 128 -15.46 -6.87 -0.44
CA GLN A 128 -15.61 -7.22 0.97
C GLN A 128 -16.55 -8.41 1.21
N PRO A 129 -17.79 -8.46 0.66
CA PRO A 129 -18.67 -9.60 0.86
C PRO A 129 -18.09 -10.92 0.32
N ARG A 130 -17.33 -10.85 -0.79
CA ARG A 130 -16.69 -12.02 -1.40
C ARG A 130 -15.50 -12.52 -0.57
N ILE A 131 -14.76 -11.60 0.03
CA ILE A 131 -13.67 -11.95 0.95
C ILE A 131 -14.25 -12.62 2.18
N GLU A 132 -15.33 -12.08 2.74
CA GLU A 132 -16.01 -12.67 3.89
C GLU A 132 -16.54 -14.08 3.58
N GLU A 133 -17.29 -14.24 2.49
CA GLU A 133 -17.80 -15.54 2.02
C GLU A 133 -16.68 -16.54 1.76
N ARG A 134 -15.58 -16.10 1.14
CA ARG A 134 -14.41 -16.95 0.90
C ARG A 134 -13.75 -17.41 2.19
N VAL A 135 -13.61 -16.53 3.19
CA VAL A 135 -13.06 -16.91 4.51
C VAL A 135 -13.99 -17.92 5.19
N ASP A 136 -15.30 -17.72 5.11
CA ASP A 136 -16.29 -18.64 5.68
C ASP A 136 -16.23 -20.02 4.98
N GLU A 137 -16.04 -20.05 3.66
CA GLU A 137 -15.82 -21.28 2.90
C GLU A 137 -14.51 -21.98 3.32
N MET A 138 -13.44 -21.22 3.55
CA MET A 138 -12.16 -21.76 4.03
C MET A 138 -12.33 -22.46 5.39
N ILE A 139 -13.11 -21.86 6.30
CA ILE A 139 -13.45 -22.48 7.60
C ILE A 139 -14.19 -23.80 7.38
N GLY A 140 -15.24 -23.79 6.54
CA GLY A 140 -16.02 -24.99 6.21
C GLY A 140 -15.19 -26.13 5.63
N ARG A 141 -14.07 -25.81 4.95
CA ARG A 141 -13.10 -26.77 4.42
C ARG A 141 -12.09 -27.30 5.44
N GLY A 142 -12.12 -26.82 6.67
CA GLY A 142 -11.22 -27.27 7.73
C GLY A 142 -9.94 -26.44 7.86
N LEU A 143 -9.99 -25.14 7.56
CA LEU A 143 -8.86 -24.21 7.74
C LEU A 143 -8.16 -24.39 9.10
N LEU A 144 -8.91 -24.49 10.20
CA LEU A 144 -8.33 -24.64 11.54
C LEU A 144 -7.43 -25.88 11.68
N ASN A 145 -7.83 -27.01 11.07
CA ASN A 145 -7.04 -28.23 11.10
C ASN A 145 -5.75 -28.08 10.29
N GLU A 146 -5.82 -27.40 9.14
CA GLU A 146 -4.63 -27.09 8.34
C GLU A 146 -3.66 -26.17 9.09
N LEU A 147 -4.17 -25.14 9.78
CA LEU A 147 -3.35 -24.21 10.55
C LEU A 147 -2.68 -24.90 11.76
N ARG A 148 -3.35 -25.87 12.41
CA ARG A 148 -2.73 -26.71 13.45
C ARG A 148 -1.54 -27.51 12.91
N GLU A 149 -1.67 -28.07 11.70
CA GLU A 149 -0.56 -28.80 11.07
C GLU A 149 0.58 -27.86 10.66
N LEU A 150 0.27 -26.66 10.14
CA LEU A 150 1.28 -25.63 9.87
C LEU A 150 2.02 -25.20 11.14
N LYS A 151 1.35 -25.17 12.29
CA LYS A 151 1.96 -24.89 13.59
C LYS A 151 2.88 -26.01 14.05
N ARG A 152 2.54 -27.26 13.77
CA ARG A 152 3.44 -28.40 14.02
C ARG A 152 4.72 -28.28 13.20
N LEU A 153 4.59 -27.96 11.91
CA LEU A 153 5.73 -27.73 11.00
C LEU A 153 6.57 -26.51 11.41
N GLU A 154 5.95 -25.44 11.93
CA GLU A 154 6.67 -24.27 12.44
C GLU A 154 7.57 -24.65 13.61
N LYS A 155 7.02 -25.40 14.58
CA LYS A 155 7.78 -25.89 15.73
C LYS A 155 8.91 -26.83 15.31
N GLU A 156 8.67 -27.68 14.33
CA GLU A 156 9.65 -28.64 13.81
C GLU A 156 10.84 -27.95 13.11
N HIS A 157 10.58 -26.91 12.31
CA HIS A 157 11.60 -26.32 11.43
C HIS A 157 12.16 -24.97 11.89
N LEU A 158 11.38 -24.16 12.62
CA LEU A 158 11.80 -22.81 13.04
C LEU A 158 12.09 -22.72 14.53
N GLY A 159 11.46 -23.57 15.36
CA GLY A 159 11.62 -23.59 16.82
C GLY A 159 10.96 -22.41 17.53
N THR A 160 10.97 -21.21 16.94
CA THR A 160 10.24 -20.02 17.39
C THR A 160 9.30 -19.49 16.30
N PRO A 161 8.19 -18.82 16.68
CA PRO A 161 7.21 -18.35 15.71
C PRO A 161 7.79 -17.26 14.80
N ASN A 162 7.62 -17.40 13.49
CA ASN A 162 8.11 -16.41 12.53
C ASN A 162 7.13 -16.21 11.36
N PHE A 163 6.31 -15.17 11.49
CA PHE A 163 5.29 -14.77 10.50
C PHE A 163 5.86 -14.06 9.26
N GLN A 164 7.18 -13.96 9.13
CA GLN A 164 7.87 -13.29 8.02
C GLN A 164 8.70 -14.28 7.19
N LYS A 165 8.51 -15.59 7.38
CA LYS A 165 9.26 -16.63 6.68
C LYS A 165 8.35 -17.69 6.08
N GLY A 166 8.67 -18.13 4.87
CA GLY A 166 8.01 -19.27 4.25
C GLY A 166 6.50 -19.12 4.09
N VAL A 167 5.79 -20.25 4.24
CA VAL A 167 4.32 -20.31 4.18
C VAL A 167 3.64 -19.56 5.33
N TRP A 168 4.33 -19.33 6.45
CA TRP A 168 3.77 -18.65 7.63
C TRP A 168 3.56 -17.14 7.45
N LYS A 169 3.97 -16.59 6.29
CA LYS A 169 3.57 -15.26 5.80
C LYS A 169 2.09 -15.19 5.40
N ALA A 170 1.42 -16.34 5.22
CA ALA A 170 0.06 -16.38 4.74
C ALA A 170 -0.94 -15.67 5.69
N ILE A 171 -1.77 -14.81 5.12
CA ILE A 171 -2.89 -14.17 5.83
C ILE A 171 -3.83 -15.29 6.31
N GLY A 172 -4.07 -15.32 7.61
CA GLY A 172 -4.79 -16.37 8.32
C GLY A 172 -3.90 -17.08 9.34
N TYR A 173 -2.62 -17.29 9.08
CA TYR A 173 -1.75 -17.98 10.06
C TYR A 173 -1.45 -17.10 11.27
N LYS A 174 -0.98 -15.87 11.04
CA LYS A 174 -0.66 -14.91 12.10
C LYS A 174 -1.90 -14.50 12.88
N GLU A 175 -3.01 -14.28 12.19
CA GLU A 175 -4.27 -13.79 12.77
C GLU A 175 -4.96 -14.84 13.64
N LEU A 176 -4.92 -16.12 13.21
CA LEU A 176 -5.46 -17.22 14.01
C LEU A 176 -4.42 -17.83 14.97
N TYR A 177 -3.18 -17.34 15.00
CA TYR A 177 -2.15 -17.85 15.90
C TYR A 177 -2.57 -17.89 17.38
N PRO A 178 -3.20 -16.82 17.94
CA PRO A 178 -3.68 -16.84 19.33
C PRO A 178 -4.72 -17.93 19.57
N CYS A 179 -5.60 -18.14 18.57
CA CYS A 179 -6.60 -19.19 18.59
C CYS A 179 -5.98 -20.60 18.58
N LEU A 180 -4.83 -20.79 17.93
CA LEU A 180 -4.09 -22.06 17.94
C LEU A 180 -3.28 -22.25 19.23
N GLU A 181 -3.02 -21.20 20.01
CA GLU A 181 -2.31 -21.26 21.30
C GLU A 181 -3.23 -21.54 22.48
N ALA A 182 -4.48 -21.08 22.41
CA ALA A 182 -5.51 -21.50 23.35
C ALA A 182 -5.63 -23.03 23.30
N LEU A 183 -5.28 -23.69 24.42
CA LEU A 183 -5.26 -25.15 24.58
C LEU A 183 -6.56 -25.78 24.05
N ASP A 184 -6.48 -26.96 23.41
CA ASP A 184 -7.55 -27.75 22.76
C ASP A 184 -8.73 -28.18 23.70
N GLY A 185 -9.03 -27.44 24.77
CA GLY A 185 -9.99 -27.79 25.81
C GLY A 185 -11.23 -26.89 25.92
N ASP A 186 -11.25 -25.70 25.33
CA ASP A 186 -12.46 -24.88 25.21
C ASP A 186 -12.34 -24.00 23.96
N GLU A 187 -13.17 -24.27 22.95
CA GLU A 187 -13.34 -23.35 21.82
C GLU A 187 -13.90 -22.05 22.37
N ASN A 188 -13.02 -21.12 22.72
CA ASN A 188 -13.42 -19.76 23.03
C ASN A 188 -13.95 -19.14 21.74
N HIS A 189 -15.25 -19.34 21.48
CA HIS A 189 -15.93 -18.90 20.27
C HIS A 189 -15.78 -17.39 20.04
N ASP A 190 -15.62 -16.61 21.12
CA ASP A 190 -15.38 -15.18 21.04
C ASP A 190 -13.96 -14.88 20.52
N LEU A 191 -12.93 -15.57 21.04
CA LEU A 191 -11.57 -15.45 20.53
C LEU A 191 -11.46 -15.87 19.06
N LEU A 192 -12.11 -16.97 18.68
CA LEU A 192 -12.16 -17.41 17.28
C LEU A 192 -12.82 -16.35 16.39
N ARG A 193 -13.93 -15.75 16.84
CA ARG A 193 -14.60 -14.68 16.11
C ARG A 193 -13.70 -13.45 15.94
N GLU A 194 -12.93 -13.07 16.96
CA GLU A 194 -11.96 -11.97 16.89
C GLU A 194 -10.82 -12.28 15.90
N CYS A 195 -10.19 -13.46 16.01
CA CYS A 195 -9.15 -13.90 15.07
C CYS A 195 -9.65 -13.87 13.61
N LEU A 196 -10.88 -14.37 13.36
CA LEU A 196 -11.49 -14.38 12.04
C LEU A 196 -11.84 -12.98 11.52
N THR A 197 -12.28 -12.09 12.40
CA THR A 197 -12.53 -10.68 12.04
C THR A 197 -11.22 -10.01 11.63
N SER A 198 -10.13 -10.25 12.36
CA SER A 198 -8.80 -9.77 11.99
C SER A 198 -8.31 -10.33 10.64
N MET A 199 -8.51 -11.62 10.38
CA MET A 199 -8.18 -12.23 9.09
C MET A 199 -8.96 -11.62 7.92
N LYS A 200 -10.28 -11.40 8.10
CA LYS A 200 -11.14 -10.74 7.11
C LYS A 200 -10.65 -9.32 6.81
N GLN A 201 -10.36 -8.52 7.85
CA GLN A 201 -9.86 -7.16 7.69
C GLN A 201 -8.50 -7.12 6.98
N ASN A 202 -7.52 -7.94 7.41
CA ASN A 202 -6.20 -7.97 6.79
C ASN A 202 -6.26 -8.44 5.32
N THR A 203 -7.23 -9.29 4.96
CA THR A 203 -7.48 -9.69 3.56
C THR A 203 -8.04 -8.54 2.72
N VAL A 204 -8.90 -7.69 3.31
CA VAL A 204 -9.38 -6.45 2.67
C VAL A 204 -8.23 -5.46 2.48
N ASP A 205 -7.39 -5.27 3.50
CA ASP A 205 -6.24 -4.36 3.43
C ASP A 205 -5.22 -4.82 2.37
N TYR A 206 -5.03 -6.13 2.25
CA TYR A 206 -4.24 -6.72 1.17
C TYR A 206 -4.84 -6.44 -0.22
N ALA A 207 -6.16 -6.60 -0.39
CA ALA A 207 -6.84 -6.27 -1.64
C ALA A 207 -6.69 -4.78 -2.01
N ILE A 208 -6.78 -3.88 -1.03
CA ILE A 208 -6.54 -2.44 -1.22
C ILE A 208 -5.10 -2.18 -1.64
N THR A 209 -4.13 -2.80 -0.97
CA THR A 209 -2.70 -2.69 -1.29
C THR A 209 -2.42 -3.11 -2.72
N GLN A 210 -3.03 -4.22 -3.17
CA GLN A 210 -2.91 -4.68 -4.56
C GLN A 210 -3.50 -3.68 -5.55
N LEU A 211 -4.66 -3.08 -5.25
CA LEU A 211 -5.28 -2.06 -6.11
C LEU A 211 -4.43 -0.79 -6.20
N CYS A 212 -3.89 -0.32 -5.08
CA CYS A 212 -2.96 0.82 -5.04
C CYS A 212 -1.70 0.52 -5.87
N TRP A 213 -1.08 -0.65 -5.68
CA TRP A 213 0.09 -1.08 -6.46
C TRP A 213 -0.23 -1.18 -7.97
N MET A 214 -1.41 -1.69 -8.33
CA MET A 214 -1.82 -1.74 -9.75
C MET A 214 -1.90 -0.34 -10.36
N GLN A 215 -2.50 0.61 -9.66
CA GLN A 215 -2.67 2.00 -10.09
C GLN A 215 -1.36 2.78 -10.15
N GLN A 216 -0.52 2.64 -9.12
CA GLN A 216 0.65 3.49 -8.90
C GLN A 216 1.93 2.92 -9.51
N THR A 217 2.01 1.60 -9.68
CA THR A 217 3.24 0.92 -10.11
C THR A 217 3.03 0.14 -11.40
N LEU A 218 2.06 -0.79 -11.43
CA LEU A 218 1.92 -1.71 -12.56
C LEU A 218 1.44 -1.00 -13.83
N ILE A 219 0.37 -0.21 -13.77
CA ILE A 219 -0.18 0.48 -14.95
C ILE A 219 0.85 1.46 -15.55
N PRO A 220 1.52 2.32 -14.76
CA PRO A 220 2.59 3.17 -15.29
C PRO A 220 3.74 2.37 -15.92
N LEU A 221 4.13 1.25 -15.31
CA LEU A 221 5.17 0.37 -15.87
C LEU A 221 4.75 -0.23 -17.21
N LEU A 222 3.54 -0.76 -17.32
CA LEU A 222 3.01 -1.31 -18.57
C LEU A 222 2.97 -0.24 -19.68
N ALA A 223 2.56 0.98 -19.34
CA ALA A 223 2.58 2.10 -20.27
C ALA A 223 4.00 2.47 -20.72
N GLN A 224 4.96 2.50 -19.79
CA GLN A 224 6.37 2.76 -20.08
C GLN A 224 6.98 1.68 -21.00
N LEU A 225 6.64 0.42 -20.76
CA LEU A 225 7.08 -0.71 -21.58
C LEU A 225 6.28 -0.87 -22.88
N GLN A 226 5.30 0.01 -23.13
CA GLN A 226 4.39 -0.04 -24.29
C GLN A 226 3.67 -1.38 -24.44
N VAL A 227 3.36 -2.02 -23.31
CA VAL A 227 2.66 -3.30 -23.27
C VAL A 227 1.16 -3.07 -23.50
N PRO A 228 0.55 -3.75 -24.48
CA PRO A 228 -0.90 -3.76 -24.65
C PRO A 228 -1.60 -4.27 -23.39
N SER A 229 -2.47 -3.46 -22.81
CA SER A 229 -3.23 -3.83 -21.61
C SER A 229 -4.70 -3.40 -21.69
N ALA A 230 -5.57 -4.15 -21.02
CA ALA A 230 -6.99 -3.87 -20.92
C ALA A 230 -7.46 -3.96 -19.47
N SER A 231 -8.34 -3.05 -19.06
CA SER A 231 -8.94 -3.05 -17.72
C SER A 231 -10.39 -3.49 -17.79
N LEU A 232 -10.75 -4.50 -16.99
CA LEU A 232 -12.11 -5.02 -16.88
C LEU A 232 -12.62 -4.77 -15.46
N ARG A 233 -13.80 -4.17 -15.37
CA ARG A 233 -14.47 -3.90 -14.11
C ARG A 233 -15.34 -5.08 -13.72
N VAL A 234 -15.26 -5.49 -12.47
CA VAL A 234 -15.99 -6.62 -11.87
C VAL A 234 -16.97 -6.07 -10.85
N ASN A 235 -18.25 -5.98 -11.21
CA ASN A 235 -19.30 -5.41 -10.36
C ASN A 235 -20.11 -6.45 -9.57
N GLY A 236 -19.99 -7.75 -9.87
CA GLY A 236 -20.85 -8.79 -9.28
C GLY A 236 -20.73 -10.14 -9.98
N GLY A 237 -21.21 -11.21 -9.34
CA GLY A 237 -21.22 -12.56 -9.93
C GLY A 237 -22.28 -12.74 -11.03
N ALA A 238 -23.43 -12.07 -10.88
CA ALA A 238 -24.58 -12.18 -11.79
C ALA A 238 -24.30 -11.71 -13.22
N VAL A 239 -23.28 -10.85 -13.42
CA VAL A 239 -22.93 -10.27 -14.73
C VAL A 239 -21.53 -10.67 -15.20
N TRP A 240 -20.89 -11.65 -14.53
CA TRP A 240 -19.50 -12.06 -14.80
C TRP A 240 -19.26 -12.41 -16.28
N LYS A 241 -20.18 -13.19 -16.86
CA LYS A 241 -20.02 -13.69 -18.23
C LYS A 241 -20.01 -12.56 -19.25
N ASP A 242 -20.89 -11.59 -19.09
CA ASP A 242 -21.08 -10.50 -20.05
C ASP A 242 -20.12 -9.32 -19.82
N GLU A 243 -19.77 -8.99 -18.56
CA GLU A 243 -18.89 -7.86 -18.23
C GLU A 243 -17.41 -8.20 -18.20
N VAL A 244 -17.03 -9.47 -17.96
CA VAL A 244 -15.63 -9.86 -17.75
C VAL A 244 -15.19 -10.93 -18.73
N GLU A 245 -15.86 -12.08 -18.75
CA GLU A 245 -15.39 -13.27 -19.49
C GLU A 245 -15.45 -13.06 -21.01
N ILE A 246 -16.62 -12.74 -21.57
CA ILE A 246 -16.79 -12.53 -23.01
C ILE A 246 -15.89 -11.37 -23.51
N PRO A 247 -15.84 -10.19 -22.85
CA PRO A 247 -14.93 -9.12 -23.26
C PRO A 247 -13.47 -9.55 -23.25
N ALA A 248 -12.98 -10.21 -22.19
CA ALA A 248 -11.61 -10.71 -22.10
C ALA A 248 -11.26 -11.64 -23.27
N LEU A 249 -12.12 -12.62 -23.54
CA LEU A 249 -11.90 -13.58 -24.63
C LEU A 249 -11.85 -12.91 -26.00
N ARG A 250 -12.70 -11.90 -26.24
CA ARG A 250 -12.64 -11.11 -27.48
C ARG A 250 -11.32 -10.35 -27.62
N MET A 251 -10.83 -9.75 -26.54
CA MET A 251 -9.56 -9.00 -26.53
C MET A 251 -8.37 -9.92 -26.80
N VAL A 252 -8.33 -11.07 -26.13
CA VAL A 252 -7.31 -12.09 -26.32
C VAL A 252 -7.29 -12.59 -27.77
N ASN A 253 -8.45 -12.91 -28.34
CA ASN A 253 -8.55 -13.35 -29.73
C ASN A 253 -8.17 -12.24 -30.72
N GLY A 254 -8.43 -10.98 -30.40
CA GLY A 254 -7.99 -9.83 -31.19
C GLY A 254 -6.47 -9.67 -31.22
N PHE A 255 -5.84 -9.73 -30.04
CA PHE A 255 -4.38 -9.71 -29.90
C PHE A 255 -3.71 -10.86 -30.66
N TRP A 256 -4.31 -12.05 -30.61
CA TRP A 256 -3.80 -13.25 -31.27
C TRP A 256 -3.80 -13.17 -32.80
N ASN A 257 -4.87 -12.62 -33.39
CA ASN A 257 -5.05 -12.61 -34.85
C ASN A 257 -4.39 -11.41 -35.56
N ASN A 258 -3.53 -10.63 -34.87
CA ASN A 258 -2.93 -9.39 -35.40
C ASN A 258 -3.96 -8.38 -35.96
N ALA A 259 -5.23 -8.52 -35.58
CA ALA A 259 -6.22 -7.50 -35.84
C ALA A 259 -5.87 -6.33 -34.92
N ALA A 260 -5.58 -5.16 -35.50
CA ALA A 260 -5.31 -3.94 -34.76
C ALA A 260 -6.27 -3.87 -33.56
N PRO A 261 -5.78 -3.71 -32.31
CA PRO A 261 -6.63 -3.77 -31.13
C PRO A 261 -7.77 -2.80 -31.38
N ALA A 262 -8.99 -3.35 -31.44
CA ALA A 262 -10.17 -2.62 -31.83
C ALA A 262 -10.18 -1.31 -31.04
N LYS A 263 -10.06 -0.18 -31.76
CA LYS A 263 -10.43 1.14 -31.25
C LYS A 263 -11.80 0.94 -30.59
N GLU A 264 -11.91 1.34 -29.31
CA GLU A 264 -13.03 1.08 -28.40
C GLU A 264 -12.91 -0.19 -27.53
N ILE A 265 -11.83 -0.26 -26.76
CA ILE A 265 -11.93 -0.79 -25.40
C ILE A 265 -11.72 0.44 -24.53
N SER A 266 -12.74 0.81 -23.75
CA SER A 266 -12.63 1.91 -22.81
C SER A 266 -11.35 1.72 -21.99
N LEU A 267 -10.33 2.53 -22.32
CA LEU A 267 -9.59 3.20 -21.28
C LEU A 267 -10.69 3.66 -20.32
N VAL A 268 -10.81 3.02 -19.15
CA VAL A 268 -11.24 3.79 -18.00
C VAL A 268 -10.32 4.99 -18.11
N ALA A 269 -10.89 6.13 -18.51
CA ALA A 269 -10.13 7.35 -18.63
C ALA A 269 -9.32 7.37 -17.35
N PRO A 270 -7.96 7.45 -17.40
CA PRO A 270 -7.23 7.81 -16.19
C PRO A 270 -8.03 8.99 -15.67
N LEU A 271 -8.63 8.85 -14.47
CA LEU A 271 -9.49 9.85 -13.83
C LEU A 271 -9.01 11.18 -14.36
N LYS A 272 -9.76 11.83 -15.27
CA LYS A 272 -9.23 12.92 -16.10
C LYS A 272 -8.45 13.81 -15.16
N MET A 273 -7.13 13.66 -15.15
CA MET A 273 -6.29 14.50 -14.33
C MET A 273 -6.38 15.78 -15.11
N SER A 274 -7.13 16.72 -14.57
CA SER A 274 -7.04 18.10 -14.99
C SER A 274 -5.57 18.38 -15.18
N ASP A 275 -5.25 18.93 -16.34
CA ASP A 275 -3.91 19.36 -16.69
C ASP A 275 -3.53 20.51 -15.73
N SER A 276 -3.03 20.12 -14.55
CA SER A 276 -2.41 20.82 -13.42
C SER A 276 -2.73 19.97 -12.17
N SER A 277 -1.84 19.63 -11.26
CA SER A 277 -0.56 20.15 -10.82
C SER A 277 -0.06 19.15 -9.76
N LYS A 278 1.26 18.96 -9.63
CA LYS A 278 2.05 18.41 -8.49
C LYS A 278 1.34 17.51 -7.43
N ARG A 279 1.99 16.43 -6.98
CA ARG A 279 1.48 15.58 -5.86
C ARG A 279 1.26 16.39 -4.56
N PRO A 280 0.25 16.08 -3.72
CA PRO A 280 0.11 16.71 -2.40
C PRO A 280 1.34 16.44 -1.54
N THR A 281 1.82 17.44 -0.82
CA THR A 281 2.97 17.34 0.08
C THR A 281 2.53 17.73 1.48
N ILE A 282 2.64 16.79 2.42
CA ILE A 282 2.34 17.06 3.83
C ILE A 282 3.62 17.04 4.65
N CYS A 283 3.85 18.14 5.37
CA CYS A 283 4.92 18.22 6.35
C CYS A 283 4.41 17.75 7.71
N VAL A 284 5.07 16.75 8.29
CA VAL A 284 4.72 16.19 9.60
C VAL A 284 5.77 16.56 10.64
N PHE A 285 5.36 17.35 11.63
CA PHE A 285 6.12 17.64 12.84
C PHE A 285 5.79 16.58 13.90
N CYS A 286 6.80 15.96 14.51
CA CYS A 286 6.57 14.90 15.48
C CYS A 286 7.78 14.68 16.39
N GLY A 287 7.62 13.92 17.47
CA GLY A 287 8.71 13.63 18.41
C GLY A 287 9.78 12.68 17.84
N SER A 288 11.05 12.94 18.16
CA SER A 288 12.15 11.98 17.98
C SER A 288 12.10 10.83 19.00
N SER A 289 11.32 10.99 20.07
CA SER A 289 11.03 9.95 21.07
C SER A 289 9.73 9.22 20.71
N ALA A 290 9.61 7.95 21.13
CA ALA A 290 8.41 7.13 20.88
C ALA A 290 7.21 7.51 21.76
N GLY A 291 7.44 8.25 22.84
CA GLY A 291 6.45 8.44 23.91
C GLY A 291 6.33 7.21 24.81
N THR A 292 5.47 7.31 25.83
CA THR A 292 5.26 6.24 26.83
C THR A 292 4.15 5.26 26.45
N SER A 293 3.24 5.66 25.56
CA SER A 293 2.13 4.84 25.07
C SER A 293 2.41 4.35 23.65
N PRO A 294 2.16 3.06 23.33
CA PRO A 294 2.32 2.54 21.97
C PRO A 294 1.40 3.22 20.94
N ALA A 295 0.30 3.84 21.40
CA ALA A 295 -0.66 4.54 20.55
C ALA A 295 -0.01 5.63 19.68
N TYR A 296 1.07 6.27 20.15
CA TYR A 296 1.74 7.33 19.39
C TYR A 296 2.49 6.80 18.17
N ILE A 297 3.18 5.66 18.32
CA ILE A 297 3.84 4.98 17.21
C ILE A 297 2.79 4.41 16.24
N GLU A 298 1.68 3.89 16.77
CA GLU A 298 0.63 3.35 15.92
C GLU A 298 -0.07 4.44 15.10
N ALA A 299 -0.30 5.62 15.68
CA ALA A 299 -0.81 6.77 14.95
C ALA A 299 0.14 7.21 13.82
N ALA A 300 1.46 7.18 14.06
CA ALA A 300 2.46 7.45 13.01
C ALA A 300 2.37 6.45 11.85
N ARG A 301 2.21 5.16 12.16
CA ARG A 301 2.05 4.10 11.13
C ARG A 301 0.74 4.26 10.38
N SER A 302 -0.36 4.48 11.08
CA SER A 302 -1.69 4.77 10.49
C SER A 302 -1.62 5.95 9.51
N LEU A 303 -0.89 7.01 9.88
CA LEU A 303 -0.66 8.16 9.01
C LEU A 303 0.17 7.79 7.77
N ALA A 304 1.24 7.01 7.90
CA ALA A 304 2.02 6.50 6.77
C ALA A 304 1.17 5.67 5.80
N TYR A 305 0.34 4.75 6.32
CA TYR A 305 -0.58 3.96 5.49
C TYR A 305 -1.56 4.84 4.72
N THR A 306 -2.09 5.88 5.38
CA THR A 306 -2.99 6.84 4.74
C THR A 306 -2.28 7.64 3.66
N PHE A 307 -1.05 8.08 3.90
CA PHE A 307 -0.26 8.83 2.92
C PHE A 307 0.05 7.99 1.68
N HIS A 308 0.44 6.73 1.86
CA HIS A 308 0.61 5.79 0.76
C HIS A 308 -0.68 5.65 -0.07
N ARG A 309 -1.81 5.36 0.59
CA ARG A 309 -3.12 5.18 -0.06
C ARG A 309 -3.58 6.42 -0.85
N ARG A 310 -3.26 7.62 -0.35
CA ARG A 310 -3.64 8.91 -0.95
C ARG A 310 -2.57 9.51 -1.89
N ASN A 311 -1.46 8.79 -2.13
CA ASN A 311 -0.32 9.25 -2.93
C ASN A 311 0.24 10.62 -2.46
N ILE A 312 0.41 10.75 -1.15
CA ILE A 312 0.90 11.97 -0.50
C ILE A 312 2.41 11.86 -0.28
N HIS A 313 3.14 12.92 -0.64
CA HIS A 313 4.55 13.04 -0.31
C HIS A 313 4.75 13.50 1.13
N LEU A 314 5.60 12.80 1.89
CA LEU A 314 5.95 13.17 3.25
C LEU A 314 7.16 14.10 3.26
N VAL A 315 7.06 15.18 4.01
CA VAL A 315 8.19 16.01 4.45
C VAL A 315 8.30 15.91 5.96
N TYR A 316 9.49 15.70 6.52
CA TYR A 316 9.67 15.58 7.96
C TYR A 316 11.10 15.99 8.41
N GLY A 317 11.34 15.94 9.72
CA GLY A 317 12.59 16.38 10.36
C GLY A 317 13.83 15.51 10.14
N GLY A 318 13.75 14.39 9.41
CA GLY A 318 14.92 13.57 9.05
C GLY A 318 15.44 12.63 10.14
N GLY A 319 14.79 12.56 11.31
CA GLY A 319 15.16 11.69 12.43
C GLY A 319 14.81 10.21 12.19
N THR A 320 15.66 9.29 12.65
CA THR A 320 15.51 7.85 12.40
C THR A 320 14.87 7.08 13.56
N THR A 321 14.52 7.77 14.65
CA THR A 321 14.02 7.17 15.90
C THR A 321 12.63 7.71 16.27
N GLY A 322 11.97 7.02 17.21
CA GLY A 322 10.67 7.44 17.74
C GLY A 322 9.56 7.55 16.71
N ILE A 323 8.69 8.55 16.87
CA ILE A 323 7.53 8.77 16.00
C ILE A 323 7.97 9.16 14.59
N MET A 324 9.01 10.00 14.46
CA MET A 324 9.61 10.36 13.16
C MET A 324 10.08 9.12 12.38
N GLY A 325 10.91 8.30 13.02
CA GLY A 325 11.48 7.10 12.39
C GLY A 325 10.39 6.11 12.00
N ALA A 326 9.41 5.87 12.87
CA ALA A 326 8.29 4.98 12.58
C ALA A 326 7.46 5.46 11.38
N LEU A 327 7.14 6.75 11.29
CA LEU A 327 6.41 7.34 10.17
C LEU A 327 7.19 7.19 8.86
N ALA A 328 8.44 7.65 8.85
CA ALA A 328 9.29 7.69 7.66
C ALA A 328 9.61 6.29 7.14
N HIS A 329 10.09 5.39 8.02
CA HIS A 329 10.41 4.02 7.64
C HIS A 329 9.17 3.27 7.11
N THR A 330 8.03 3.43 7.77
CA THR A 330 6.78 2.79 7.31
C THR A 330 6.41 3.29 5.91
N LEU A 331 6.43 4.60 5.67
CA LEU A 331 6.08 5.14 4.35
C LEU A 331 7.10 4.76 3.27
N VAL A 332 8.40 4.73 3.57
CA VAL A 332 9.43 4.26 2.64
C VAL A 332 9.23 2.78 2.29
N SER A 333 8.89 1.96 3.28
CA SER A 333 8.61 0.53 3.06
C SER A 333 7.40 0.30 2.13
N LEU A 334 6.45 1.25 2.10
CA LEU A 334 5.24 1.20 1.28
C LEU A 334 5.40 1.83 -0.10
N SER A 335 6.07 2.98 -0.18
CA SER A 335 6.07 3.88 -1.35
C SER A 335 7.47 4.15 -1.92
N GLY A 336 8.52 3.60 -1.30
CA GLY A 336 9.92 3.80 -1.68
C GLY A 336 10.53 5.12 -1.18
N PRO A 337 11.86 5.28 -1.25
CA PRO A 337 12.56 6.43 -0.68
C PRO A 337 12.20 7.80 -1.29
N SER A 338 11.65 7.83 -2.51
CA SER A 338 11.24 9.07 -3.19
C SER A 338 9.90 9.65 -2.69
N ALA A 339 9.16 8.88 -1.88
CA ALA A 339 7.91 9.32 -1.24
C ALA A 339 8.13 10.06 0.08
N VAL A 340 9.38 10.13 0.56
CA VAL A 340 9.73 10.75 1.83
C VAL A 340 10.93 11.67 1.65
N SER A 341 10.79 12.92 2.10
CA SER A 341 11.86 13.91 2.17
C SER A 341 12.15 14.26 3.63
N GLY A 342 13.31 13.84 4.12
CA GLY A 342 13.81 14.23 5.44
C GLY A 342 14.76 15.42 5.33
N ILE A 343 14.62 16.43 6.18
CA ILE A 343 15.55 17.57 6.23
C ILE A 343 16.18 17.64 7.61
N ILE A 344 17.50 17.44 7.67
CA ILE A 344 18.27 17.32 8.92
C ILE A 344 19.41 18.35 8.94
N PRO A 345 19.66 19.07 10.05
CA PRO A 345 20.77 20.00 10.13
C PRO A 345 22.10 19.27 10.34
N GLU A 346 23.20 19.83 9.82
CA GLU A 346 24.55 19.26 9.95
C GLU A 346 24.94 18.94 11.40
N ALA A 347 24.51 19.78 12.35
CA ALA A 347 24.79 19.60 13.76
C ALA A 347 24.21 18.30 14.33
N LEU A 348 23.02 17.89 13.89
CA LEU A 348 22.35 16.67 14.39
C LEU A 348 22.87 15.40 13.71
N VAL A 349 23.29 15.47 12.44
CA VAL A 349 23.94 14.33 11.77
C VAL A 349 25.22 13.90 12.50
N LYS A 350 26.04 14.88 12.91
CA LYS A 350 27.29 14.66 13.65
C LYS A 350 27.05 14.03 15.03
N TYR A 351 25.95 14.38 15.68
CA TYR A 351 25.63 13.94 17.03
C TYR A 351 24.89 12.59 17.07
N GLU A 352 23.91 12.39 16.19
CA GLU A 352 23.03 11.22 16.21
C GLU A 352 23.51 10.05 15.34
N GLN A 353 24.20 10.32 14.22
CA GLN A 353 24.52 9.31 13.20
C GLN A 353 26.02 9.04 13.05
N ARG A 354 26.89 9.77 13.78
CA ARG A 354 28.37 9.62 13.76
C ARG A 354 28.97 9.62 12.34
N MET A 355 28.33 10.29 11.39
CA MET A 355 28.83 10.44 10.01
C MET A 355 29.54 11.79 9.86
N THR A 356 30.70 11.80 9.20
CA THR A 356 31.35 13.02 8.70
C THR A 356 30.73 13.38 7.35
N VAL A 357 29.91 14.43 7.32
CA VAL A 357 29.30 14.96 6.10
C VAL A 357 29.82 16.37 5.86
N ASN A 358 30.24 16.66 4.63
CA ASN A 358 30.70 17.98 4.19
C ASN A 358 29.63 18.60 3.27
N SER A 359 28.99 19.70 3.71
CA SER A 359 28.02 20.50 2.93
C SER A 359 26.80 19.75 2.37
N VAL A 360 25.85 20.50 1.78
CA VAL A 360 24.49 20.04 1.40
C VAL A 360 24.52 18.82 0.49
N GLU A 361 24.34 17.64 1.08
CA GLU A 361 24.22 16.37 0.37
C GLU A 361 22.83 15.79 0.58
N THR A 362 22.30 15.17 -0.49
CA THR A 362 21.06 14.39 -0.44
C THR A 362 21.41 12.93 -0.68
N TYR A 363 21.01 12.07 0.24
CA TYR A 363 21.19 10.61 0.14
C TYR A 363 19.87 9.90 0.38
N LYS A 364 19.80 8.62 -0.02
CA LYS A 364 18.59 7.79 0.11
C LYS A 364 18.89 6.61 1.01
N ASP A 365 18.02 6.39 1.99
CA ASP A 365 18.08 5.24 2.90
C ASP A 365 16.65 4.74 3.21
N GLU A 366 16.54 3.84 4.19
CA GLU A 366 15.27 3.28 4.66
C GLU A 366 14.33 4.32 5.31
N PHE A 367 14.79 5.56 5.52
CA PHE A 367 14.02 6.69 6.05
C PHE A 367 13.79 7.80 5.01
N GLY A 368 14.13 7.57 3.75
CA GLY A 368 13.75 8.38 2.61
C GLY A 368 14.91 9.10 1.94
N SER A 369 14.57 10.07 1.08
CA SER A 369 15.54 11.01 0.53
C SER A 369 15.85 12.08 1.59
N ARG A 370 16.99 11.96 2.26
CA ARG A 370 17.37 12.87 3.36
C ARG A 370 18.39 13.91 2.87
N THR A 371 18.06 15.18 3.10
CA THR A 371 18.87 16.34 2.72
C THR A 371 19.46 16.98 3.96
N VAL A 372 20.79 17.11 3.98
CA VAL A 372 21.52 17.79 5.05
C VAL A 372 21.57 19.30 4.78
N VAL A 373 21.25 20.11 5.78
CA VAL A 373 21.27 21.58 5.69
C VAL A 373 22.15 22.20 6.76
N LYS A 374 22.60 23.43 6.51
CA LYS A 374 23.56 24.13 7.38
C LYS A 374 23.06 24.32 8.82
N ASP A 375 21.81 24.79 8.97
CA ASP A 375 21.25 25.20 10.26
C ASP A 375 19.74 24.95 10.35
N MET A 376 19.17 25.20 11.53
CA MET A 376 17.75 24.99 11.81
C MET A 376 16.82 25.93 11.02
N HIS A 377 17.27 27.15 10.68
CA HIS A 377 16.46 28.07 9.88
C HIS A 377 16.33 27.56 8.44
N ALA A 378 17.43 27.14 7.84
CA ALA A 378 17.44 26.50 6.53
C ALA A 378 16.56 25.23 6.51
N ARG A 379 16.58 24.45 7.61
CA ARG A 379 15.73 23.27 7.77
C ARG A 379 14.24 23.62 7.71
N LYS A 380 13.76 24.51 8.58
CA LYS A 380 12.34 24.89 8.64
C LYS A 380 11.88 25.51 7.32
N HIS A 381 12.69 26.40 6.75
CA HIS A 381 12.39 27.01 5.47
C HIS A 381 12.24 25.98 4.35
N LEU A 382 13.17 25.01 4.23
CA LEU A 382 13.09 23.98 3.20
C LEU A 382 11.89 23.04 3.40
N MET A 383 11.56 22.69 4.65
CA MET A 383 10.37 21.89 4.95
C MET A 383 9.09 22.60 4.46
N VAL A 384 8.93 23.89 4.77
CA VAL A 384 7.78 24.69 4.32
C VAL A 384 7.77 24.89 2.81
N GLN A 385 8.93 25.17 2.19
CA GLN A 385 9.03 25.31 0.72
C GLN A 385 8.57 24.04 -0.01
N ASN A 386 8.83 22.85 0.52
CA ASN A 386 8.34 21.61 -0.10
C ASN A 386 6.81 21.49 -0.06
N VAL A 387 6.17 21.99 1.01
CA VAL A 387 4.70 22.05 1.14
C VAL A 387 4.12 23.09 0.19
N ILE A 388 4.72 24.29 0.12
CA ILE A 388 4.32 25.35 -0.81
C ILE A 388 4.38 24.87 -2.26
N ASN A 389 5.42 24.10 -2.57
CA ASN A 389 5.60 23.50 -3.89
C ASN A 389 4.79 22.22 -4.10
N GLY A 390 3.99 21.78 -3.13
CA GLY A 390 3.11 20.63 -3.27
C GLY A 390 1.83 20.94 -4.05
N GLY A 391 1.05 19.90 -4.31
CA GLY A 391 -0.25 19.98 -4.96
C GLY A 391 -1.40 20.40 -4.05
N PRO A 392 -2.63 20.42 -4.58
CA PRO A 392 -3.84 20.52 -3.79
C PRO A 392 -3.88 19.47 -2.68
N GLY A 393 -4.30 19.85 -1.47
CA GLY A 393 -4.29 18.98 -0.28
C GLY A 393 -2.93 18.91 0.45
N SER A 394 -1.95 19.74 0.07
CA SER A 394 -0.72 19.95 0.85
C SER A 394 -1.03 20.65 2.17
N GLY A 395 -0.22 20.40 3.20
CA GLY A 395 -0.50 20.94 4.53
C GLY A 395 0.54 20.61 5.58
N PHE A 396 0.24 21.03 6.80
CA PHE A 396 1.07 20.80 7.98
C PHE A 396 0.31 19.97 9.01
N VAL A 397 0.99 18.95 9.55
CA VAL A 397 0.43 18.08 10.57
C VAL A 397 1.40 18.01 11.75
N ALA A 398 0.88 18.08 12.97
CA ALA A 398 1.63 17.76 14.16
C ALA A 398 1.11 16.46 14.80
N LEU A 399 1.98 15.45 14.89
CA LEU A 399 1.82 14.31 15.79
C LEU A 399 2.49 14.64 17.14
N SER A 400 2.16 13.84 18.15
CA SER A 400 2.70 13.98 19.50
C SER A 400 4.22 14.22 19.53
N GLY A 401 4.65 15.24 20.27
CA GLY A 401 6.03 15.72 20.27
C GLY A 401 6.31 16.73 21.38
N GLY A 402 7.59 17.05 21.57
CA GLY A 402 8.05 17.98 22.61
C GLY A 402 8.06 19.44 22.17
N TYR A 403 8.91 20.25 22.82
CA TYR A 403 9.02 21.68 22.55
C TYR A 403 9.35 22.02 21.09
N GLY A 404 10.21 21.24 20.43
CA GLY A 404 10.56 21.48 19.03
C GLY A 404 9.36 21.35 18.09
N THR A 405 8.56 20.28 18.26
CA THR A 405 7.32 20.08 17.50
C THR A 405 6.29 21.18 17.77
N ALA A 406 6.19 21.63 19.02
CA ALA A 406 5.30 22.74 19.39
C ALA A 406 5.74 24.07 18.75
N GLU A 407 7.04 24.35 18.73
CA GLU A 407 7.61 25.55 18.08
C GLU A 407 7.35 25.52 16.57
N GLU A 408 7.61 24.40 15.90
CA GLU A 408 7.36 24.23 14.46
C GLU A 408 5.86 24.40 14.13
N LEU A 409 4.96 23.83 14.94
CA LEU A 409 3.51 23.98 14.79
C LEU A 409 3.06 25.44 14.96
N MET A 410 3.52 26.12 16.02
CA MET A 410 3.14 27.50 16.28
C MET A 410 3.71 28.47 15.24
N GLU A 411 4.89 28.19 14.67
CA GLU A 411 5.48 28.97 13.59
C GLU A 411 4.61 28.94 12.32
N VAL A 412 4.23 27.74 11.84
CA VAL A 412 3.36 27.64 10.64
C VAL A 412 1.94 28.18 10.91
N THR A 413 1.44 28.04 12.14
CA THR A 413 0.16 28.64 12.55
C THR A 413 0.22 30.17 12.46
N THR A 414 1.31 30.76 12.97
CA THR A 414 1.54 32.21 12.91
C THR A 414 1.68 32.67 11.46
N TRP A 415 2.36 31.91 10.60
CA TRP A 415 2.46 32.24 9.16
C TRP A 415 1.12 32.19 8.44
N SER A 416 0.24 31.25 8.80
CA SER A 416 -1.15 31.22 8.33
C SER A 416 -1.98 32.41 8.85
N GLN A 417 -1.74 32.82 10.09
CA GLN A 417 -2.38 34.01 10.68
C GLN A 417 -1.96 35.29 9.96
N LEU A 418 -0.68 35.43 9.63
CA LEU A 418 -0.11 36.57 8.91
C LEU A 418 -0.39 36.57 7.40
N GLY A 419 -1.07 35.54 6.89
CA GLY A 419 -1.39 35.41 5.45
C GLY A 419 -0.19 35.05 4.57
N ILE A 420 0.92 34.58 5.15
CA ILE A 420 2.13 34.14 4.42
C ILE A 420 1.85 32.86 3.63
N HIS A 421 0.98 31.99 4.13
CA HIS A 421 0.48 30.83 3.41
C HIS A 421 -0.97 30.51 3.75
N ASN A 422 -1.61 29.70 2.89
CA ASN A 422 -3.01 29.30 3.04
C ASN A 422 -3.20 27.79 3.20
N PHE A 423 -2.12 27.04 3.46
CA PHE A 423 -2.21 25.60 3.72
C PHE A 423 -2.82 25.31 5.10
N GLY A 424 -3.61 24.24 5.17
CA GLY A 424 -4.21 23.77 6.42
C GLY A 424 -3.15 23.35 7.44
N VAL A 425 -3.47 23.55 8.72
CA VAL A 425 -2.65 23.12 9.85
C VAL A 425 -3.50 22.22 10.73
N CYS A 426 -3.04 21.01 11.02
CA CYS A 426 -3.80 20.01 11.77
C CYS A 426 -2.96 19.40 12.89
N VAL A 427 -3.57 19.15 14.05
CA VAL A 427 -3.00 18.27 15.09
C VAL A 427 -3.68 16.91 15.02
N PHE A 428 -2.89 15.84 15.04
CA PHE A 428 -3.39 14.48 15.18
C PHE A 428 -3.39 14.12 16.68
N ASN A 429 -4.57 14.25 17.30
CA ASN A 429 -4.75 14.25 18.75
C ASN A 429 -4.94 12.85 19.33
N VAL A 430 -3.82 12.12 19.47
CA VAL A 430 -3.79 10.79 20.08
C VAL A 430 -3.88 10.91 21.60
N ASN A 431 -4.79 10.17 22.24
CA ASN A 431 -4.98 10.14 23.69
C ASN A 431 -5.18 11.52 24.34
N GLY A 432 -5.72 12.51 23.61
CA GLY A 432 -5.92 13.87 24.13
C GLY A 432 -4.62 14.67 24.33
N PHE A 433 -3.51 14.26 23.69
CA PHE A 433 -2.19 14.89 23.84
C PHE A 433 -2.21 16.42 23.62
N TYR A 434 -3.04 16.92 22.70
CA TYR A 434 -3.16 18.33 22.35
C TYR A 434 -4.32 19.07 23.03
N ASP A 435 -5.10 18.41 23.91
CA ASP A 435 -6.28 19.02 24.55
C ASP A 435 -5.92 20.30 25.32
N GLY A 436 -4.79 20.28 26.03
CA GLY A 436 -4.28 21.44 26.76
C GLY A 436 -3.90 22.61 25.84
N LEU A 437 -3.25 22.31 24.70
CA LEU A 437 -2.87 23.33 23.72
C LEU A 437 -4.11 23.97 23.08
N LEU A 438 -5.07 23.16 22.65
CA LEU A 438 -6.30 23.64 22.02
C LEU A 438 -7.17 24.44 23.00
N SER A 439 -7.20 24.04 24.28
CA SER A 439 -7.84 24.81 25.35
C SER A 439 -7.16 26.17 25.55
N TRP A 440 -5.83 26.22 25.51
CA TRP A 440 -5.07 27.47 25.58
C TRP A 440 -5.32 28.37 24.37
N VAL A 441 -5.40 27.83 23.15
CA VAL A 441 -5.76 28.59 21.93
C VAL A 441 -7.15 29.23 22.07
N LYS A 442 -8.14 28.48 22.55
CA LYS A 442 -9.48 29.02 22.85
C LYS A 442 -9.43 30.14 23.89
N LYS A 443 -8.59 29.98 24.93
CA LYS A 443 -8.41 31.01 25.96
C LYS A 443 -7.83 32.29 25.37
N ILE A 444 -6.74 32.24 24.62
CA ILE A 444 -6.11 33.44 24.06
C ILE A 444 -7.03 34.14 23.04
N ALA A 445 -7.89 33.39 22.34
CA ALA A 445 -8.92 33.97 21.47
C ALA A 445 -10.00 34.71 22.29
N ASN A 446 -10.50 34.09 23.38
CA ASN A 446 -11.48 34.71 24.28
C ASN A 446 -10.94 35.96 24.97
N GLU A 447 -9.64 35.99 25.28
CA GLU A 447 -8.95 37.14 25.88
C GLU A 447 -8.56 38.20 24.83
N GLY A 448 -8.87 37.98 23.55
CA GLY A 448 -8.66 38.95 22.48
C GLY A 448 -7.22 39.06 21.94
N PHE A 449 -6.34 38.13 22.28
CA PHE A 449 -4.98 38.07 21.72
C PHE A 449 -4.95 37.50 20.30
N VAL A 450 -5.96 36.69 19.94
CA VAL A 450 -6.13 36.10 18.61
C VAL A 450 -7.55 36.39 18.14
N PRO A 451 -7.77 36.87 16.90
CA PRO A 451 -9.11 37.01 16.35
C PRO A 451 -9.87 35.69 16.39
N ALA A 452 -11.19 35.72 16.66
CA ALA A 452 -11.99 34.49 16.74
C ALA A 452 -11.91 33.64 15.45
N VAL A 453 -11.76 34.28 14.28
CA VAL A 453 -11.58 33.61 12.98
C VAL A 453 -10.24 32.86 12.86
N ASP A 454 -9.23 33.24 13.63
CA ASP A 454 -7.91 32.63 13.63
C ASP A 454 -7.76 31.53 14.68
N ALA A 455 -8.72 31.42 15.62
CA ALA A 455 -8.74 30.36 16.62
C ALA A 455 -8.91 28.96 16.00
N ASP A 456 -9.51 28.88 14.82
CA ASP A 456 -9.79 27.65 14.07
C ASP A 456 -8.69 27.33 13.03
N ILE A 457 -7.55 28.06 13.02
CA ILE A 457 -6.42 27.76 12.12
C ILE A 457 -5.88 26.35 12.38
N ILE A 458 -5.77 25.95 13.65
CA ILE A 458 -5.32 24.61 14.04
C ILE A 458 -6.54 23.69 14.11
N MET A 459 -6.69 22.85 13.10
CA MET A 459 -7.71 21.81 13.06
C MET A 459 -7.30 20.62 13.93
N GLN A 460 -8.28 19.87 14.41
CA GLN A 460 -8.07 18.68 15.24
C GLN A 460 -8.62 17.45 14.53
N ALA A 461 -7.80 16.39 14.49
CA ALA A 461 -8.18 15.09 13.95
C ALA A 461 -7.84 13.98 14.94
N TYR A 462 -8.65 12.91 14.94
CA TYR A 462 -8.51 11.74 15.80
C TYR A 462 -8.16 10.46 15.04
N SER A 463 -8.17 10.52 13.71
CA SER A 463 -7.74 9.45 12.81
C SER A 463 -6.85 10.00 11.69
N ALA A 464 -6.07 9.12 11.05
CA ALA A 464 -5.21 9.53 9.94
C ALA A 464 -6.02 9.98 8.71
N GLU A 465 -7.20 9.40 8.50
CA GLU A 465 -8.17 9.81 7.49
C GLU A 465 -8.65 11.24 7.74
N GLU A 466 -9.10 11.55 8.96
CA GLU A 466 -9.54 12.89 9.34
C GLU A 466 -8.44 13.93 9.14
N VAL A 467 -7.17 13.58 9.40
CA VAL A 467 -6.03 14.48 9.15
C VAL A 467 -6.00 14.91 7.68
N VAL A 468 -6.04 13.94 6.75
CA VAL A 468 -5.96 14.24 5.31
C VAL A 468 -7.21 14.98 4.83
N GLU A 469 -8.39 14.61 5.33
CA GLU A 469 -9.65 15.27 4.97
C GLU A 469 -9.70 16.71 5.46
N SER A 470 -9.24 16.98 6.67
CA SER A 470 -9.15 18.33 7.24
C SER A 470 -8.25 19.24 6.40
N LEU A 471 -7.13 18.73 5.91
CA LEU A 471 -6.22 19.48 5.04
C LEU A 471 -6.80 19.71 3.63
N GLY A 472 -7.56 18.75 3.10
CA GLY A 472 -8.19 18.85 1.79
C GLY A 472 -9.44 19.76 1.75
N ALA A 473 -10.16 19.87 2.86
CA ALA A 473 -11.38 20.67 2.98
C ALA A 473 -11.10 22.14 3.34
N HIS A 474 -9.85 22.49 3.67
CA HIS A 474 -9.49 23.85 4.05
C HIS A 474 -9.57 24.81 2.86
N VAL A 475 -10.71 25.51 2.75
CA VAL A 475 -10.87 26.69 1.90
C VAL A 475 -10.45 27.89 2.75
N ALA A 476 -9.39 28.58 2.35
CA ALA A 476 -8.96 29.80 3.02
C ALA A 476 -10.17 30.74 3.17
N ALA A 477 -10.49 31.15 4.39
CA ALA A 477 -11.59 32.07 4.63
C ALA A 477 -11.34 33.36 3.85
N ASP A 478 -12.20 33.64 2.85
CA ASP A 478 -12.22 34.89 2.11
C ASP A 478 -12.44 36.03 3.12
N GLY A 479 -11.38 36.80 3.42
CA GLY A 479 -11.43 37.92 4.37
C GLY A 479 -10.17 38.19 5.18
N LYS A 480 -9.13 37.35 5.12
CA LYS A 480 -7.85 37.65 5.82
C LYS A 480 -7.17 38.88 5.21
N ALA A 481 -6.76 39.83 6.06
CA ALA A 481 -5.96 40.97 5.65
C ALA A 481 -4.62 40.47 5.11
N LYS A 482 -4.36 40.67 3.80
CA LYS A 482 -3.03 40.47 3.23
C LYS A 482 -2.14 41.57 3.79
N LEU A 483 -1.32 41.22 4.77
CA LEU A 483 -0.21 42.06 5.18
C LEU A 483 0.80 42.07 4.02
N ASP A 484 1.12 43.26 3.53
CA ASP A 484 2.15 43.43 2.51
C ASP A 484 3.51 43.40 3.20
N TRP A 485 4.36 42.45 2.80
CA TRP A 485 5.64 42.16 3.44
C TRP A 485 6.83 42.55 2.53
N GLU A 486 6.69 43.62 1.72
CA GLU A 486 7.80 44.21 0.96
C GLU A 486 9.05 44.47 1.82
#